data_AF-A0A3C0Z124-F1
#
_entry.id   AF-A0A3C0Z124-F1
#
_cell.length_a   1.000
_cell.length_b   1.000
_cell.length_c   1.000
_cell.angle_alpha   90.00
_cell.angle_beta   90.00
_cell.angle_gamma   90.00
#
_symmetry.space_group_name_H-M   'P 1'
#
loop_
_entity.id
_entity.type
_entity.pdbx_description
1 polymer ?
#
loop_
_entity_poly.entity_id
_entity_poly.type
_entity_poly.pdbx_seq_one_letter_code
_entity_poly.pdbx_strand_id
1 'polypeptide(L)'
;MGGTVGDVWPIAMARGAHLITPVGLEKLVPSVAEAARTSGQELYQYVMGGKVGLVPIMNAAVVTEVEALAMLGGVEATLVAAGGVAGSEGSVVMSLAGSDERVRDTFELVKSAKGEPVLDVPNLWPAVVS
;
A
#
# COMPACT_ATOMS: atom_id res chain seq x y z
N MET A 1 -13.18 -10.28 6.80
CA MET A 1 -12.55 -9.23 7.63
C MET A 1 -11.77 -8.29 6.72
N GLY A 2 -11.83 -6.98 6.97
CA GLY A 2 -11.22 -5.94 6.11
C GLY A 2 -9.86 -5.42 6.58
N GLY A 3 -9.24 -6.09 7.55
CA GLY A 3 -8.06 -5.58 8.25
C GLY A 3 -8.33 -4.27 9.00
N THR A 4 -7.27 -3.62 9.51
CA THR A 4 -7.35 -2.35 10.24
C THR A 4 -8.08 -1.27 9.46
N VAL A 5 -7.93 -1.25 8.13
CA VAL A 5 -8.59 -0.25 7.28
C VAL A 5 -10.11 -0.43 7.25
N GLY A 6 -10.60 -1.66 7.34
CA GLY A 6 -12.03 -1.96 7.42
C GLY A 6 -12.70 -1.36 8.67
N ASP A 7 -11.95 -1.23 9.77
CA ASP A 7 -12.46 -0.67 11.03
C ASP A 7 -12.54 0.86 10.99
N VAL A 8 -11.61 1.53 10.29
CA VAL A 8 -11.50 2.99 10.28
C VAL A 8 -12.20 3.65 9.09
N TRP A 9 -12.24 2.98 7.93
CA TRP A 9 -12.71 3.59 6.68
C TRP A 9 -14.18 4.05 6.72
N PRO A 10 -15.16 3.26 7.22
CA PRO A 10 -16.54 3.72 7.30
C PRO A 10 -16.71 4.97 8.17
N ILE A 11 -15.97 5.06 9.28
CA ILE A 11 -16.01 6.21 10.19
C ILE A 11 -15.39 7.43 9.52
N ALA A 12 -14.23 7.28 8.88
CA ALA A 12 -13.56 8.36 8.17
C ALA A 12 -14.45 8.93 7.07
N MET A 13 -15.10 8.07 6.28
CA MET A 13 -16.01 8.48 5.20
C MET A 13 -17.27 9.14 5.74
N ALA A 14 -17.90 8.59 6.79
CA ALA A 14 -19.08 9.21 7.42
C ALA A 14 -18.80 10.61 7.99
N ARG A 15 -17.55 10.89 8.35
CA ARG A 15 -17.09 12.19 8.86
C ARG A 15 -16.60 13.14 7.76
N GLY A 16 -16.54 12.71 6.50
CA GLY A 16 -16.00 13.51 5.41
C GLY A 16 -14.48 13.74 5.51
N ALA A 17 -13.74 12.84 6.16
CA ALA A 17 -12.30 12.96 6.29
C ALA A 17 -11.59 12.71 4.95
N HIS A 18 -10.53 13.48 4.69
CA HIS A 18 -9.63 13.25 3.56
C HIS A 18 -8.66 12.13 3.89
N LEU A 19 -8.88 10.95 3.31
CA LEU A 19 -8.02 9.79 3.53
C LEU A 19 -6.84 9.83 2.56
N ILE A 20 -5.62 9.96 3.08
CA ILE A 20 -4.39 9.75 2.31
C ILE A 20 -3.91 8.33 2.61
N THR A 21 -3.62 7.54 1.57
CA THR A 21 -3.22 6.14 1.72
C THR A 21 -1.89 5.91 1.02
N PRO A 22 -0.83 5.56 1.77
CA PRO A 22 0.41 5.10 1.15
C PRO A 22 0.18 3.74 0.48
N VAL A 23 0.63 3.58 -0.76
CA VAL A 23 0.49 2.34 -1.53
C VAL A 23 1.85 1.92 -2.07
N GLY A 24 2.32 0.77 -1.62
CA GLY A 24 3.55 0.19 -2.12
C GLY A 24 3.39 -0.36 -3.53
N LEU A 25 4.33 0.00 -4.40
CA LEU A 25 4.34 -0.42 -5.81
C LEU A 25 4.73 -1.90 -5.99
N GLU A 26 5.19 -2.59 -4.94
CA GLU A 26 5.53 -4.00 -4.96
C GLU A 26 4.29 -4.92 -5.06
N LYS A 27 3.13 -4.42 -4.62
CA LYS A 27 1.83 -5.13 -4.66
C LYS A 27 0.88 -4.51 -5.68
N LEU A 28 1.40 -4.24 -6.88
CA LEU A 28 0.66 -3.56 -7.94
C LEU A 28 -0.61 -4.34 -8.36
N VAL A 29 -1.75 -3.66 -8.30
CA VAL A 29 -2.97 -4.04 -9.01
C VAL A 29 -3.13 -3.07 -10.19
N PRO A 30 -2.96 -3.51 -11.45
CA PRO A 30 -2.94 -2.60 -12.61
C PRO A 30 -4.20 -1.75 -12.75
N SER A 31 -5.35 -2.30 -12.39
CA SER A 31 -6.63 -1.58 -12.33
C SER A 31 -7.46 -2.09 -11.16
N VAL A 32 -7.49 -1.33 -10.08
CA VAL A 32 -8.29 -1.66 -8.88
C VAL A 32 -9.78 -1.73 -9.23
N ALA A 33 -10.26 -0.80 -10.08
CA ALA A 33 -11.66 -0.76 -10.47
C ALA A 33 -12.07 -1.99 -11.30
N GLU A 34 -11.20 -2.46 -12.20
CA GLU A 34 -11.46 -3.68 -12.97
C GLU A 34 -11.39 -4.92 -12.10
N ALA A 35 -10.34 -5.05 -11.28
CA ALA A 35 -10.20 -6.14 -10.33
C ALA A 35 -11.41 -6.24 -9.40
N ALA A 36 -11.95 -5.11 -8.92
CA ALA A 36 -13.11 -5.10 -8.04
C ALA A 36 -14.41 -5.57 -8.74
N ARG A 37 -14.56 -5.28 -10.04
CA ARG A 37 -15.74 -5.73 -10.81
C ARG A 37 -15.74 -7.23 -11.08
N THR A 38 -14.56 -7.84 -11.18
CA THR A 38 -14.42 -9.26 -11.51
C THR A 38 -14.18 -10.14 -10.30
N SER A 39 -13.97 -9.54 -9.11
CA SER A 39 -13.63 -10.28 -7.89
C SER A 39 -14.80 -10.43 -6.93
N GLY A 40 -15.06 -11.66 -6.51
CA GLY A 40 -16.05 -11.98 -5.49
C GLY A 40 -16.00 -13.45 -5.13
N GLN A 41 -16.12 -13.77 -3.84
CA GLN A 41 -15.98 -15.16 -3.36
C GLN A 41 -16.96 -16.11 -4.05
N GLU A 42 -18.17 -15.65 -4.38
CA GLU A 42 -19.19 -16.46 -5.06
C GLU A 42 -19.12 -16.40 -6.60
N LEU A 43 -18.26 -15.56 -7.17
CA LEU A 43 -18.14 -15.41 -8.63
C LEU A 43 -17.21 -16.46 -9.26
N TYR A 44 -16.36 -17.11 -8.46
CA TYR A 44 -15.36 -18.04 -8.97
C TYR A 44 -15.84 -19.49 -8.98
N GLN A 45 -15.73 -20.14 -10.15
CA GLN A 45 -15.94 -21.58 -10.32
C GLN A 45 -14.67 -22.38 -10.01
N TYR A 46 -13.51 -21.87 -10.42
CA TYR A 46 -12.21 -22.51 -10.23
C TYR A 46 -11.21 -21.50 -9.64
N VAL A 47 -10.42 -21.92 -8.65
CA VAL A 47 -9.37 -21.12 -8.01
C VAL A 47 -8.17 -22.00 -7.69
N MET A 48 -6.97 -21.40 -7.68
CA MET A 48 -5.79 -22.02 -7.07
C MET A 48 -5.68 -21.50 -5.63
N GLY A 49 -6.04 -22.33 -4.64
CA GLY A 49 -6.13 -21.94 -3.23
C GLY A 49 -7.55 -21.61 -2.78
N GLY A 50 -7.72 -20.53 -2.01
CA GLY A 50 -9.02 -20.10 -1.49
C GLY A 50 -9.71 -19.07 -2.39
N LYS A 51 -11.05 -19.05 -2.35
CA LYS A 51 -11.84 -17.97 -2.99
C LYS A 51 -11.67 -16.68 -2.19
N VAL A 52 -11.35 -15.57 -2.87
CA VAL A 52 -11.13 -14.26 -2.24
C VAL A 52 -12.09 -13.21 -2.79
N GLY A 53 -12.40 -12.19 -1.99
CA GLY A 53 -13.13 -11.00 -2.43
C GLY A 53 -12.21 -9.79 -2.42
N LEU A 54 -12.49 -8.80 -3.26
CA LEU A 54 -11.79 -7.52 -3.26
C LEU A 54 -12.78 -6.41 -2.88
N VAL A 55 -12.45 -5.63 -1.86
CA VAL A 55 -13.22 -4.44 -1.45
C VAL A 55 -12.33 -3.23 -1.66
N PRO A 56 -12.56 -2.40 -2.69
CA PRO A 56 -11.76 -1.21 -2.92
C PRO A 56 -12.09 -0.12 -1.90
N ILE A 57 -11.07 0.59 -1.44
CA ILE A 57 -11.23 1.84 -0.69
C ILE A 57 -11.51 2.95 -1.68
N MET A 58 -12.71 3.52 -1.60
CA MET A 58 -13.11 4.63 -2.45
C MET A 58 -12.71 5.97 -1.81
N ASN A 59 -12.44 6.97 -2.64
CA ASN A 59 -12.13 8.36 -2.25
C ASN A 59 -10.85 8.55 -1.40
N ALA A 60 -9.89 7.62 -1.48
CA ALA A 60 -8.56 7.83 -0.93
C ALA A 60 -7.65 8.57 -1.93
N ALA A 61 -6.85 9.52 -1.44
CA ALA A 61 -5.71 10.05 -2.15
C ALA A 61 -4.55 9.07 -2.01
N VAL A 62 -4.17 8.43 -3.12
CA VAL A 62 -3.07 7.47 -3.15
C VAL A 62 -1.75 8.23 -3.18
N VAL A 63 -0.78 7.75 -2.38
CA VAL A 63 0.61 8.19 -2.45
C VAL A 63 1.50 6.96 -2.56
N THR A 64 2.15 6.80 -3.70
CA THR A 64 3.12 5.74 -4.00
C THR A 64 4.53 6.15 -3.59
N GLU A 65 5.49 5.21 -3.61
CA GLU A 65 6.89 5.55 -3.37
C GLU A 65 7.41 6.58 -4.37
N VAL A 66 6.95 6.55 -5.63
CA VAL A 66 7.32 7.54 -6.65
C VAL A 66 6.89 8.95 -6.23
N GLU A 67 5.64 9.10 -5.81
CA GLU A 67 5.08 10.38 -5.38
C GLU A 67 5.71 10.84 -4.06
N ALA A 68 5.94 9.93 -3.12
CA ALA A 68 6.60 10.23 -1.85
C ALA A 68 8.03 10.74 -2.05
N LEU A 69 8.81 10.09 -2.93
CA LEU A 69 10.18 10.52 -3.25
C LEU A 69 10.21 11.87 -3.95
N ALA A 70 9.24 12.13 -4.85
CA ALA A 70 9.09 13.43 -5.48
C ALA A 70 8.71 14.53 -4.49
N MET A 71 7.80 14.27 -3.54
CA MET A 71 7.36 15.26 -2.57
C MET A 71 8.38 15.52 -1.45
N LEU A 72 8.98 14.46 -0.90
CA LEU A 72 9.84 14.55 0.29
C LEU A 72 11.32 14.71 -0.07
N GLY A 73 11.80 13.96 -1.06
CA GLY A 73 13.17 14.01 -1.55
C GLY A 73 13.38 15.06 -2.64
N GLY A 74 12.30 15.41 -3.34
CA GLY A 74 12.35 16.44 -4.37
C GLY A 74 13.20 16.02 -5.57
N VAL A 75 13.11 14.72 -5.91
CA VAL A 75 13.77 14.04 -7.04
C VAL A 75 12.73 13.44 -7.97
N GLU A 76 13.08 13.24 -9.24
CA GLU A 76 12.30 12.40 -10.13
C GLU A 76 12.59 10.93 -9.81
N ALA A 77 11.56 10.12 -9.64
CA ALA A 77 11.68 8.71 -9.31
C ALA A 77 10.97 7.85 -10.37
N THR A 78 11.66 6.85 -10.89
CA THR A 78 11.10 5.89 -11.84
C THR A 78 11.19 4.48 -11.28
N LEU A 79 10.08 3.76 -11.24
CA LEU A 79 10.07 2.33 -10.91
C LEU A 79 10.71 1.53 -12.05
N VAL A 80 11.78 0.80 -11.73
CA VAL A 80 12.53 -0.04 -12.69
C VAL A 80 12.07 -1.49 -12.60
N ALA A 81 11.90 -2.00 -11.38
CA ALA A 81 11.43 -3.35 -11.15
C ALA A 81 10.66 -3.44 -9.82
N ALA A 82 9.73 -4.38 -9.75
CA ALA A 82 9.02 -4.75 -8.54
C ALA A 82 8.93 -6.27 -8.45
N GLY A 83 9.06 -6.83 -7.25
CA GLY A 83 9.03 -8.27 -7.00
C GLY A 83 9.90 -8.68 -5.82
N GLY A 84 9.74 -9.90 -5.33
CA GLY A 84 10.53 -10.42 -4.20
C GLY A 84 10.99 -11.85 -4.47
N VAL A 85 12.08 -12.26 -3.83
CA VAL A 85 12.60 -13.64 -3.85
C VAL A 85 12.73 -14.16 -2.42
N ALA A 86 12.60 -15.48 -2.24
CA ALA A 86 12.86 -16.18 -0.97
C ALA A 86 12.04 -15.75 0.27
N GLY A 87 10.78 -15.32 0.09
CA GLY A 87 9.89 -14.97 1.23
C GLY A 87 8.68 -14.10 0.91
N SER A 88 8.54 -13.65 -0.34
CA SER A 88 7.43 -12.80 -0.82
C SER A 88 7.25 -11.46 -0.08
N GLU A 89 8.32 -10.93 0.53
CA GLU A 89 8.23 -9.65 1.25
C GLU A 89 8.01 -8.45 0.32
N GLY A 90 8.15 -8.64 -0.99
CA GLY A 90 7.98 -7.60 -2.00
C GLY A 90 9.13 -6.59 -1.93
N SER A 91 9.77 -6.34 -3.06
CA SER A 91 10.82 -5.32 -3.16
C SER A 91 10.62 -4.48 -4.41
N VAL A 92 11.12 -3.25 -4.39
CA VAL A 92 11.14 -2.37 -5.54
C VAL A 92 12.57 -1.92 -5.81
N VAL A 93 12.87 -1.72 -7.09
CA VAL A 93 14.10 -1.09 -7.59
C VAL A 93 13.68 0.18 -8.30
N MET A 94 14.28 1.31 -7.92
CA MET A 94 13.93 2.62 -8.45
C MET A 94 15.17 3.35 -8.95
N SER A 95 15.00 4.13 -10.01
CA SER A 95 15.98 5.10 -10.50
C SER A 95 15.60 6.49 -10.00
N LEU A 96 16.56 7.22 -9.44
CA LEU A 96 16.36 8.59 -8.96
C LEU A 96 17.17 9.56 -9.82
N ALA A 97 16.55 10.66 -10.23
CA ALA A 97 17.19 11.72 -10.99
C ALA A 97 16.95 13.10 -10.34
N GLY A 98 17.99 13.92 -10.30
CA GLY A 98 17.99 15.24 -9.67
C GLY A 98 19.41 15.76 -9.49
N SER A 99 19.57 16.86 -8.76
CA SER A 99 20.91 17.32 -8.34
C SER A 99 21.56 16.30 -7.40
N ASP A 100 22.89 16.18 -7.43
CA ASP A 100 23.66 15.29 -6.56
C ASP A 100 23.29 15.41 -5.07
N GLU A 101 23.13 16.64 -4.58
CA GLU A 101 22.70 16.93 -3.20
C GLU A 101 21.33 16.30 -2.90
N ARG A 102 20.30 16.63 -3.67
CA ARG A 102 18.93 16.08 -3.52
C ARG A 102 18.88 14.56 -3.59
N VAL A 103 19.63 13.95 -4.51
CA VAL A 103 19.69 12.49 -4.63
C VAL A 103 20.34 11.89 -3.39
N ARG A 104 21.46 12.44 -2.91
CA ARG A 104 22.12 11.98 -1.69
C ARG A 104 21.22 12.11 -0.46
N ASP A 105 20.58 13.25 -0.29
CA ASP A 105 19.67 13.50 0.83
C ASP A 105 18.48 12.55 0.81
N THR A 106 17.91 12.29 -0.38
CA THR A 106 16.83 11.32 -0.56
C THR A 106 17.29 9.91 -0.16
N PHE A 107 18.52 9.52 -0.50
CA PHE A 107 19.08 8.24 -0.09
C PHE A 107 19.18 8.11 1.43
N GLU A 108 19.65 9.15 2.12
CA GLU A 108 19.73 9.13 3.59
C GLU A 108 18.34 9.14 4.24
N LEU A 109 17.38 9.88 3.68
CA LEU A 109 15.98 9.84 4.11
C LEU A 109 15.42 8.41 4.03
N VAL A 110 15.57 7.74 2.89
CA VAL A 110 15.08 6.36 2.70
C VAL A 110 15.79 5.39 3.63
N LYS A 111 17.09 5.54 3.87
CA LYS A 111 17.82 4.71 4.85
C LYS A 111 17.28 4.90 6.27
N SER A 112 16.96 6.13 6.66
CA SER A 112 16.44 6.43 7.99
C SER A 112 15.10 5.75 8.28
N ALA A 113 14.27 5.56 7.24
CA ALA A 113 13.01 4.83 7.33
C ALA A 113 13.18 3.30 7.34
N LYS A 114 14.34 2.77 6.89
CA LYS A 114 14.57 1.33 6.89
C LYS A 114 14.81 0.82 8.31
N GLY A 115 14.04 -0.20 8.72
CA GLY A 115 14.18 -0.82 10.04
C GLY A 115 13.32 -0.17 11.13
N GLU A 116 12.33 0.64 10.75
CA GLU A 116 11.30 1.08 11.68
C GLU A 116 10.67 -0.13 12.42
N PRO A 117 10.40 0.00 13.73
CA PRO A 117 9.79 -1.08 14.50
C PRO A 117 8.45 -1.50 13.88
N VAL A 118 8.18 -2.80 13.91
CA VAL A 118 6.86 -3.31 13.51
C VAL A 118 5.80 -2.63 14.37
N LEU A 119 4.77 -2.08 13.71
CA LEU A 119 3.64 -1.47 14.40
C LEU A 119 2.91 -2.55 15.20
N ASP A 120 2.75 -2.30 16.50
CA ASP A 120 1.94 -3.14 17.36
C ASP A 120 0.47 -2.94 16.96
N VAL A 121 -0.20 -4.01 16.51
CA VAL A 121 -1.58 -3.91 16.01
C VAL A 121 -2.50 -3.83 17.23
N PRO A 122 -3.18 -2.70 17.49
CA PRO A 122 -4.06 -2.60 18.64
C PRO A 122 -5.18 -3.61 18.48
N ASN A 123 -5.51 -4.34 19.54
CA ASN A 123 -6.65 -5.24 19.54
C ASN A 123 -7.93 -4.39 19.58
N LEU A 124 -8.41 -3.95 18.41
CA LEU A 124 -9.58 -3.06 18.27
C LEU A 124 -10.90 -3.75 18.64
N TRP A 125 -10.86 -5.08 18.84
CA TRP A 125 -11.99 -5.90 19.27
C TRP A 125 -11.66 -6.53 20.63
N PRO A 126 -12.26 -6.08 21.75
CA PRO A 126 -12.24 -6.88 22.97
C PRO A 126 -12.91 -8.21 22.63
N ALA A 127 -12.28 -9.32 23.02
CA ALA A 127 -12.82 -10.67 22.80
C ALA A 127 -14.28 -10.72 23.26
N VAL A 128 -15.23 -10.66 22.31
CA VAL A 128 -16.61 -11.03 22.59
C VAL A 128 -16.59 -12.53 22.66
N VAL A 129 -16.42 -13.01 23.88
CA VAL A 129 -16.56 -14.40 24.29
C VAL A 129 -17.92 -14.89 23.77
N SER A 130 -17.90 -15.80 22.81
CA SER A 130 -19.02 -16.69 22.49
C SER A 130 -18.89 -17.97 23.27
#